data_AF-A0A1E3FN25-F1
#
_entry.id   AF-A0A1E3FN25-F1
#
_cell.length_a   1.000
_cell.length_b   1.000
_cell.length_c   1.000
_cell.angle_alpha   90.00
_cell.angle_beta   90.00
_cell.angle_gamma   90.00
#
_symmetry.space_group_name_H-M   'P 1'
#
loop_
_entity.id
_entity.type
_entity.pdbx_description
1 polymer ?
#
loop_
_entity_poly.entity_id
_entity_poly.type
_entity_poly.pdbx_seq_one_letter_code
_entity_poly.pdbx_strand_id
1 'polypeptide(L)'
;MRKLLVALALVPAFSQAALVIEGGPAQSAPQPASSNSSAPVVKAANPAASSVTTAPAPAAGAAVSAATPELQGFVVAPLWEATPADQTFQGLFARWGKQAGWTTFWEVGQDVPVVASSPFSGSFTDAVQAVLDTTLSTDLPVHPCFYTNNVVRVLPTSTECNPK
;
A
#
# COMPACT_ATOMS: atom_id res chain seq x y z
N MET A 1 -12.24 47.83 25.72
CA MET A 1 -13.48 47.41 26.42
C MET A 1 -14.67 47.55 25.48
N ARG A 2 -15.03 46.51 24.74
CA ARG A 2 -16.32 46.42 24.05
C ARG A 2 -16.72 44.94 23.96
N LYS A 3 -17.72 44.61 24.77
CA LYS A 3 -18.37 43.30 24.88
C LYS A 3 -19.05 42.98 23.55
N LEU A 4 -18.75 41.82 22.97
CA LEU A 4 -19.58 41.19 21.95
C LEU A 4 -20.10 39.89 22.55
N LEU A 5 -21.37 39.92 22.94
CA LEU A 5 -22.18 38.77 23.29
C LEU A 5 -22.35 37.91 22.05
N VAL A 6 -21.82 36.68 22.07
CA VAL A 6 -22.22 35.65 21.11
C VAL A 6 -23.20 34.73 21.83
N ALA A 7 -24.46 34.85 21.43
CA ALA A 7 -25.54 33.96 21.83
C ALA A 7 -25.24 32.56 21.28
N LEU A 8 -25.03 31.61 22.18
CA LEU A 8 -24.84 30.20 21.86
C LEU A 8 -26.21 29.61 21.51
N ALA A 9 -26.48 29.41 20.23
CA ALA A 9 -27.67 28.73 19.75
C ALA A 9 -27.56 27.23 20.06
N LEU A 10 -28.59 26.73 20.75
CA LEU A 10 -28.83 25.35 21.12
C LEU A 10 -29.08 24.50 19.86
N VAL A 11 -28.26 23.46 19.62
CA VAL A 11 -28.51 22.48 18.55
C VAL A 11 -29.03 21.18 19.19
N PRO A 12 -30.14 20.60 18.70
CA PRO A 12 -30.88 19.56 19.39
C PRO A 12 -30.22 18.17 19.32
N ALA A 13 -30.63 17.34 20.29
CA ALA A 13 -30.30 15.94 20.45
C ALA A 13 -30.62 15.10 19.21
N PHE A 14 -29.65 14.32 18.74
CA PHE A 14 -29.89 13.23 17.81
C PHE A 14 -30.59 12.08 18.54
N SER A 15 -31.90 11.97 18.33
CA SER A 15 -32.70 10.80 18.72
C SER A 15 -32.33 9.59 17.86
N GLN A 16 -32.18 8.45 18.53
CA GLN A 16 -31.90 7.15 17.94
C GLN A 16 -33.17 6.58 17.30
N ALA A 17 -33.04 6.04 16.09
CA ALA A 17 -34.04 5.15 15.50
C ALA A 17 -33.39 3.78 15.27
N ALA A 18 -33.57 2.89 16.24
CA ALA A 18 -33.43 1.46 16.04
C ALA A 18 -34.60 0.99 15.16
N LEU A 19 -34.32 0.51 13.94
CA LEU A 19 -35.30 -0.29 13.21
C LEU A 19 -34.99 -1.76 13.46
N VAL A 20 -35.79 -2.31 14.37
CA VAL A 20 -36.02 -3.73 14.58
C VAL A 20 -36.64 -4.29 13.30
N ILE A 21 -36.03 -5.31 12.68
CA ILE A 21 -36.74 -6.20 11.77
C ILE A 21 -36.78 -7.57 12.45
N GLU A 22 -37.91 -7.80 13.10
CA GLU A 22 -38.31 -9.06 13.70
C GLU A 22 -39.09 -9.85 12.65
N GLY A 23 -38.68 -11.10 12.40
CA GLY A 23 -39.33 -11.98 11.44
C GLY A 23 -38.60 -13.31 11.28
N GLY A 24 -38.72 -14.21 12.26
CA GLY A 24 -38.48 -15.66 12.06
C GLY A 24 -39.74 -16.36 11.52
N PRO A 25 -39.81 -17.70 11.52
CA PRO A 25 -38.77 -18.72 11.35
C PRO A 25 -39.14 -19.72 10.21
N ALA A 26 -38.16 -20.44 9.64
CA ALA A 26 -38.45 -21.72 8.98
C ALA A 26 -37.18 -22.60 8.91
N GLN A 27 -37.08 -23.51 9.90
CA GLN A 27 -36.23 -24.69 9.83
C GLN A 27 -36.68 -25.56 8.66
N SER A 28 -35.74 -26.06 7.87
CA SER A 28 -35.93 -27.24 7.04
C SER A 28 -34.73 -28.15 7.22
N ALA A 29 -34.91 -29.12 8.11
CA ALA A 29 -34.17 -30.37 8.10
C ALA A 29 -35.02 -31.42 7.37
N PRO A 30 -34.38 -32.30 6.61
CA PRO A 30 -34.61 -33.72 6.86
C PRO A 30 -33.30 -34.51 6.98
N GLN A 31 -33.28 -35.40 7.97
CA GLN A 31 -32.32 -36.50 8.14
C GLN A 31 -33.06 -37.83 7.82
N PRO A 32 -32.40 -39.01 7.84
CA PRO A 32 -31.48 -39.62 6.87
C PRO A 32 -32.10 -40.85 6.16
N ALA A 33 -31.43 -41.40 5.13
CA ALA A 33 -31.49 -42.85 4.86
C ALA A 33 -30.23 -43.33 4.12
N SER A 34 -29.55 -44.28 4.75
CA SER A 34 -28.38 -45.01 4.26
C SER A 34 -28.69 -45.88 3.03
N SER A 35 -27.69 -46.13 2.19
CA SER A 35 -27.53 -47.41 1.50
C SER A 35 -26.06 -47.67 1.18
N ASN A 36 -25.55 -48.74 1.77
CA ASN A 36 -24.21 -49.29 1.67
C ASN A 36 -23.91 -49.91 0.29
N SER A 37 -22.61 -50.02 0.04
CA SER A 37 -21.92 -51.13 -0.65
C SER A 37 -21.79 -51.06 -2.17
N SER A 38 -20.57 -50.82 -2.67
CA SER A 38 -19.60 -51.91 -2.89
C SER A 38 -18.26 -51.35 -3.42
N ALA A 39 -17.17 -51.79 -2.80
CA ALA A 39 -15.83 -51.69 -3.37
C ALA A 39 -15.69 -52.61 -4.60
N PRO A 40 -14.70 -52.37 -5.48
CA PRO A 40 -13.51 -53.19 -5.32
C PRO A 40 -12.20 -52.41 -5.37
N VAL A 41 -11.23 -53.00 -4.68
CA VAL A 41 -9.83 -52.63 -4.62
C VAL A 41 -9.16 -52.68 -6.00
N VAL A 42 -8.47 -51.61 -6.39
CA VAL A 42 -7.32 -51.70 -7.30
C VAL A 42 -6.19 -50.81 -6.80
N LYS A 43 -5.33 -51.46 -6.01
CA LYS A 43 -3.87 -51.45 -6.06
C LYS A 43 -3.15 -50.12 -6.39
N ALA A 44 -2.40 -49.69 -5.38
CA ALA A 44 -1.31 -48.73 -5.41
C ALA A 44 -0.38 -48.83 -6.64
N ALA A 45 -0.02 -47.67 -7.19
CA ALA A 45 1.32 -47.38 -7.72
C ALA A 45 1.49 -45.87 -8.01
N ASN A 46 2.21 -45.17 -7.14
CA ASN A 46 3.08 -44.03 -7.47
C ASN A 46 4.30 -44.19 -6.56
N PRO A 47 5.57 -44.07 -7.00
CA PRO A 47 6.07 -43.04 -7.93
C PRO A 47 7.00 -43.54 -9.05
N ALA A 48 6.75 -43.11 -10.28
CA ALA A 48 7.78 -43.18 -11.32
C ALA A 48 8.77 -42.03 -11.09
N ALA A 49 9.86 -42.36 -10.39
CA ALA A 49 11.05 -41.53 -10.30
C ALA A 49 11.55 -41.21 -11.71
N SER A 50 11.55 -39.94 -12.07
CA SER A 50 12.30 -39.45 -13.22
C SER A 50 13.77 -39.46 -12.86
N SER A 51 14.48 -40.50 -13.29
CA SER A 51 15.93 -40.58 -13.27
C SER A 51 16.49 -39.55 -14.23
N VAL A 52 16.97 -38.42 -13.70
CA VAL A 52 17.86 -37.51 -14.42
C VAL A 52 19.24 -38.17 -14.50
N THR A 53 19.62 -38.56 -15.71
CA THR A 53 20.96 -39.03 -16.04
C THR A 53 21.95 -37.88 -15.87
N THR A 54 22.82 -38.02 -14.88
CA THR A 54 24.04 -37.24 -14.71
C THR A 54 25.02 -37.58 -15.84
N ALA A 55 25.26 -36.63 -16.74
CA ALA A 55 26.38 -36.65 -17.66
C ALA A 55 27.54 -35.81 -17.08
N PRO A 56 28.74 -36.36 -16.88
CA PRO A 56 29.91 -35.57 -16.53
C PRO A 56 30.77 -35.22 -17.76
N ALA A 57 31.41 -34.05 -17.66
CA ALA A 57 32.63 -33.56 -18.35
C ALA A 57 32.46 -32.64 -19.58
N PRO A 58 33.45 -31.75 -19.88
CA PRO A 58 34.66 -31.40 -19.13
C PRO A 58 34.75 -29.92 -18.69
N ALA A 59 35.63 -29.67 -17.72
CA ALA A 59 36.12 -28.36 -17.37
C ALA A 59 36.91 -27.75 -18.55
N ALA A 60 36.44 -26.61 -19.06
CA ALA A 60 37.25 -25.68 -19.82
C ALA A 60 37.40 -24.42 -18.98
N GLY A 61 38.52 -24.32 -18.28
CA GLY A 61 38.95 -23.10 -17.60
C GLY A 61 39.25 -22.03 -18.64
N ALA A 62 38.28 -21.16 -18.88
CA ALA A 62 38.55 -19.84 -19.42
C ALA A 62 38.75 -18.90 -18.22
N ALA A 63 40.01 -18.72 -17.82
CA ALA A 63 40.39 -17.60 -16.98
C ALA A 63 40.16 -16.32 -17.79
N VAL A 64 38.93 -15.81 -17.76
CA VAL A 64 38.66 -14.43 -18.16
C VAL A 64 39.25 -13.57 -17.07
N SER A 65 40.42 -13.00 -17.38
CA SER A 65 41.07 -11.97 -16.60
C SER A 65 40.02 -10.95 -16.17
N ALA A 66 39.73 -10.90 -14.87
CA ALA A 66 38.85 -9.90 -14.28
C ALA A 66 39.54 -8.54 -14.46
N ALA A 67 39.28 -7.89 -15.60
CA ALA A 67 39.44 -6.47 -15.71
C ALA A 67 38.47 -5.86 -14.72
N THR A 68 38.96 -5.50 -13.53
CA THR A 68 38.22 -4.72 -12.54
C THR A 68 37.86 -3.41 -13.23
N PRO A 69 36.59 -3.15 -13.59
CA PRO A 69 36.22 -1.81 -13.97
C PRO A 69 36.45 -0.98 -12.72
N GLU A 70 37.30 0.03 -12.81
CA GLU A 70 37.37 1.08 -11.81
C GLU A 70 35.96 1.69 -11.76
N LEU A 71 35.18 1.23 -10.78
CA LEU A 71 33.83 1.71 -10.51
C LEU A 71 33.97 3.18 -10.11
N GLN A 72 33.93 4.05 -11.11
CA GLN A 72 33.59 5.46 -10.93
C GLN A 72 32.33 5.46 -10.05
N GLY A 73 32.46 5.98 -8.82
CA GLY A 73 31.50 5.73 -7.75
C GLY A 73 30.06 6.00 -8.19
N PHE A 74 29.30 4.93 -8.42
CA PHE A 74 27.87 5.02 -8.68
C PHE A 74 27.17 5.27 -7.35
N VAL A 75 26.58 6.46 -7.21
CA VAL A 75 25.67 6.73 -6.09
C VAL A 75 24.35 6.05 -6.42
N VAL A 76 24.05 4.95 -5.72
CA VAL A 76 22.74 4.29 -5.82
C VAL A 76 21.72 5.16 -5.06
N ALA A 77 20.74 5.70 -5.79
CA ALA A 77 19.64 6.43 -5.16
C ALA A 77 18.81 5.48 -4.26
N PRO A 78 18.30 5.96 -3.12
CA PRO A 78 17.43 5.15 -2.28
C PRO A 78 16.17 4.73 -3.06
N LEU A 79 15.73 3.49 -2.81
CA LEU A 79 14.45 3.01 -3.31
C LEU A 79 13.37 3.29 -2.25
N TRP A 80 12.29 3.94 -2.67
CA TRP A 80 11.16 4.32 -1.85
C TRP A 80 10.00 3.36 -2.12
N GLU A 81 9.70 2.47 -1.19
CA GLU A 81 8.63 1.49 -1.39
C GLU A 81 7.39 1.90 -0.60
N ALA A 82 6.26 2.11 -1.28
CA ALA A 82 4.96 2.25 -0.63
C ALA A 82 4.45 0.85 -0.30
N THR A 83 3.89 0.65 0.89
CA THR A 83 3.43 -0.67 1.34
C THR A 83 2.08 -0.57 2.06
N PRO A 84 1.25 -1.63 2.08
CA PRO A 84 0.01 -1.62 2.85
C PRO A 84 0.19 -1.35 4.36
N ALA A 85 1.39 -1.57 4.91
CA ALA A 85 1.70 -1.25 6.31
C ALA A 85 1.70 0.26 6.60
N ASP A 86 1.85 1.09 5.56
CA ASP A 86 1.74 2.55 5.68
C ASP A 86 0.31 3.01 5.94
N GLN A 87 -0.68 2.15 5.65
CA GLN A 87 -2.13 2.36 5.76
C GLN A 87 -2.68 3.46 4.84
N THR A 88 -2.08 4.65 4.85
CA THR A 88 -2.49 5.82 4.07
C THR A 88 -1.30 6.57 3.48
N PHE A 89 -1.59 7.49 2.55
CA PHE A 89 -0.57 8.36 1.94
C PHE A 89 0.07 9.27 2.99
N GLN A 90 -0.71 9.76 3.97
CA GLN A 90 -0.14 10.50 5.09
C GLN A 90 0.83 9.63 5.92
N GLY A 91 0.47 8.38 6.22
CA GLY A 91 1.35 7.45 6.93
C GLY A 91 2.62 7.12 6.15
N LEU A 92 2.47 6.90 4.84
CA LEU A 92 3.57 6.68 3.90
C LEU A 92 4.56 7.84 3.92
N PHE A 93 4.07 9.07 3.73
CA PHE A 93 4.91 10.26 3.69
C PHE A 93 5.51 10.60 5.05
N ALA A 94 4.81 10.33 6.15
CA ALA A 94 5.39 10.46 7.48
C ALA A 94 6.58 9.51 7.67
N ARG A 95 6.46 8.25 7.22
CA ARG A 95 7.56 7.27 7.28
C ARG A 95 8.72 7.69 6.38
N TRP A 96 8.46 8.02 5.12
CA TRP A 96 9.51 8.43 4.17
C TRP A 96 10.16 9.75 4.58
N GLY A 97 9.38 10.71 5.07
CA GLY A 97 9.86 11.99 5.57
C GLY A 97 10.83 11.79 6.73
N LYS A 98 10.50 10.93 7.70
CA LYS A 98 11.42 10.58 8.79
C LYS A 98 12.74 9.98 8.28
N GLN A 99 12.69 9.14 7.25
CA GLN A 99 13.90 8.55 6.65
C GLN A 99 14.76 9.59 5.91
N ALA A 100 14.12 10.55 5.25
CA ALA A 100 14.77 11.57 4.42
C ALA A 100 15.13 12.87 5.17
N GLY A 101 14.69 13.04 6.42
CA GLY A 101 14.80 14.30 7.16
C GLY A 101 13.80 15.38 6.74
N TRP A 102 12.64 14.98 6.20
CA TRP A 102 11.55 15.88 5.80
C TRP A 102 10.38 15.86 6.78
N THR A 103 9.78 17.03 6.99
CA THR A 103 8.51 17.16 7.71
C THR A 103 7.36 17.24 6.71
N THR A 104 6.34 16.42 6.90
CA THR A 104 5.21 16.30 5.97
C THR A 104 3.91 16.78 6.60
N PHE A 105 3.17 17.62 5.90
CA PHE A 105 1.84 18.05 6.31
C PHE A 105 0.82 17.61 5.28
N TRP A 106 -0.19 16.86 5.72
CA TRP A 106 -1.34 16.49 4.90
C TRP A 106 -2.46 17.48 5.17
N GLU A 107 -2.80 18.28 4.16
CA GLU A 107 -3.80 19.36 4.29
C GLU A 107 -5.00 19.13 3.37
N VAL A 108 -5.33 17.86 3.22
CA VAL A 108 -6.48 17.39 2.45
C VAL A 108 -7.49 16.84 3.44
N GLY A 109 -8.79 17.12 3.23
CA GLY A 109 -9.85 16.76 4.18
C GLY A 109 -10.08 15.25 4.35
N GLN A 110 -9.54 14.44 3.44
CA GLN A 110 -9.56 12.98 3.49
C GLN A 110 -8.17 12.46 3.09
N ASP A 111 -7.90 11.20 3.42
CA ASP A 111 -6.62 10.53 3.13
C ASP A 111 -6.81 9.42 2.07
N VAL A 112 -5.73 9.00 1.43
CA VAL A 112 -5.73 7.97 0.39
C VAL A 112 -5.16 6.67 0.95
N PRO A 113 -5.90 5.54 0.92
CA PRO A 113 -5.39 4.28 1.45
C PRO A 113 -4.30 3.68 0.56
N VAL A 114 -3.27 3.12 1.19
CA VAL A 114 -2.24 2.32 0.50
C VAL A 114 -2.68 0.86 0.53
N VAL A 115 -3.14 0.34 -0.62
CA VAL A 115 -3.70 -1.02 -0.71
C VAL A 115 -2.77 -2.03 -1.37
N ALA A 116 -1.68 -1.58 -1.98
CA ALA A 116 -0.71 -2.41 -2.68
C ALA A 116 0.71 -1.87 -2.48
N SER A 117 1.70 -2.74 -2.66
CA SER A 117 3.09 -2.32 -2.65
C SER A 117 3.51 -1.76 -4.01
N SER A 118 4.26 -0.66 -4.01
CA SER A 118 4.81 -0.07 -5.24
C SER A 118 6.16 0.59 -4.98
N PRO A 119 7.20 0.25 -5.75
CA PRO A 119 8.51 0.91 -5.66
C PRO A 119 8.54 2.22 -6.45
N PHE A 120 9.24 3.22 -5.89
CA PHE A 120 9.52 4.52 -6.50
C PHE A 120 11.01 4.82 -6.36
N SER A 121 11.60 5.44 -7.38
CA SER A 121 13.04 5.73 -7.45
C SER A 121 13.29 7.23 -7.42
N GLY A 122 14.53 7.62 -7.12
CA GLY A 122 14.98 9.00 -7.13
C GLY A 122 15.14 9.59 -5.73
N SER A 123 15.12 10.91 -5.64
CA SER A 123 15.12 11.60 -4.36
C SER A 123 13.76 11.45 -3.64
N PHE A 124 13.70 11.85 -2.38
CA PHE A 124 12.44 11.91 -1.64
C PHE A 124 11.37 12.74 -2.38
N THR A 125 11.76 13.89 -2.94
CA THR A 125 10.81 14.77 -3.65
C THR A 125 10.30 14.14 -4.94
N ASP A 126 11.16 13.41 -5.66
CA ASP A 126 10.76 12.66 -6.86
C ASP A 126 9.74 11.56 -6.52
N ALA A 127 10.00 10.79 -5.46
CA ALA A 127 9.12 9.72 -5.03
C ALA A 127 7.77 10.24 -4.53
N VAL A 128 7.75 11.32 -3.74
CA VAL A 128 6.50 11.95 -3.28
C VAL A 128 5.68 12.49 -4.45
N GLN A 129 6.33 13.19 -5.39
CA GLN A 129 5.68 13.67 -6.61
C GLN A 129 5.06 12.50 -7.38
N ALA A 130 5.83 11.42 -7.63
CA ALA A 130 5.36 10.27 -8.39
C ALA A 130 4.17 9.55 -7.73
N VAL A 131 4.13 9.47 -6.39
CA VAL A 131 2.98 8.92 -5.66
C VAL A 131 1.76 9.83 -5.83
N LEU A 132 1.92 11.15 -5.68
CA LEU A 132 0.81 12.11 -5.77
C LEU A 132 0.27 12.25 -7.21
N ASP A 133 1.10 12.08 -8.23
CA ASP A 133 0.69 12.09 -9.63
C ASP A 133 -0.36 10.98 -9.93
N THR A 134 -0.35 9.89 -9.15
CA THR A 134 -1.36 8.82 -9.26
C THR A 134 -2.77 9.28 -8.91
N THR A 135 -2.91 10.34 -8.08
CA THR A 135 -4.21 10.84 -7.66
C THR A 135 -4.82 11.83 -8.65
N LEU A 136 -4.05 12.31 -9.63
CA LEU A 136 -4.52 13.29 -10.63
C LEU A 136 -5.68 12.76 -11.50
N SER A 137 -5.83 11.44 -11.61
CA SER A 137 -6.93 10.79 -12.34
C SER A 137 -8.06 10.30 -11.43
N THR A 138 -8.08 10.72 -10.16
CA THR A 138 -9.07 10.31 -9.16
C THR A 138 -9.94 11.50 -8.73
N ASP A 139 -10.94 11.25 -7.89
CA ASP A 139 -11.77 12.31 -7.29
C ASP A 139 -11.04 13.15 -6.23
N LEU A 140 -9.80 12.79 -5.87
CA LEU A 140 -8.96 13.52 -4.91
C LEU A 140 -7.60 13.91 -5.50
N PRO A 141 -7.57 14.79 -6.53
CA PRO A 141 -6.32 15.25 -7.12
C PRO A 141 -5.57 16.16 -6.13
N VAL A 142 -4.33 15.78 -5.82
CA VAL A 142 -3.48 16.47 -4.84
C VAL A 142 -2.08 16.64 -5.42
N HIS A 143 -1.33 17.60 -4.89
CA HIS A 143 0.04 17.87 -5.32
C HIS A 143 0.91 18.28 -4.12
N PRO A 144 2.24 18.10 -4.21
CA PRO A 144 3.16 18.55 -3.18
C PRO A 144 3.59 20.01 -3.40
N CYS A 145 3.72 20.74 -2.30
CA CYS A 145 4.44 22.02 -2.25
C CYS A 145 5.68 21.85 -1.38
N PHE A 146 6.85 21.86 -2.02
CA PHE A 146 8.14 21.72 -1.37
C PHE A 146 8.70 23.09 -0.95
N TYR A 147 9.26 23.13 0.26
CA TYR A 147 9.92 24.30 0.83
C TYR A 147 11.40 24.00 1.04
N THR A 148 12.22 25.04 1.08
CA THR A 148 13.68 24.96 1.20
C THR A 148 14.16 24.44 2.56
N ASN A 149 13.30 24.44 3.58
CA ASN A 149 13.56 23.95 4.93
C ASN A 149 13.11 22.50 5.16
N ASN A 150 13.10 21.68 4.10
CA ASN A 150 12.70 20.27 4.15
C ASN A 150 11.27 20.05 4.68
N VAL A 151 10.37 21.00 4.37
CA VAL A 151 8.93 20.83 4.60
C VAL A 151 8.25 20.54 3.27
N VAL A 152 7.38 19.53 3.27
CA VAL A 152 6.42 19.31 2.18
C VAL A 152 5.01 19.41 2.74
N ARG A 153 4.19 20.20 2.06
CA ARG A 153 2.74 20.28 2.30
C ARG A 153 2.03 19.61 1.13
N VAL A 154 1.10 18.72 1.40
CA VAL A 154 0.25 18.10 0.39
C VAL A 154 -1.08 18.82 0.38
N LEU A 155 -1.44 19.39 -0.76
CA LEU A 155 -2.61 20.25 -0.93
C LEU A 155 -3.48 19.75 -2.09
N PRO A 156 -4.80 20.03 -2.08
CA PRO A 156 -5.63 19.88 -3.26
C PRO A 156 -5.05 20.67 -4.44
N THR A 157 -5.16 20.16 -5.67
CA THR A 157 -4.67 20.87 -6.88
C THR A 157 -5.36 22.22 -7.13
N SER A 158 -6.51 22.47 -6.51
CA SER A 158 -7.20 23.77 -6.53
C SER A 158 -6.55 24.83 -5.63
N THR A 159 -5.58 24.45 -4.80
CA THR A 159 -4.85 25.35 -3.90
C THR A 159 -3.46 25.63 -4.47
N GLU A 160 -3.00 26.88 -4.42
CA GLU A 160 -1.68 27.24 -4.92
C GLU A 160 -0.57 26.99 -3.89
N CYS A 161 0.63 26.63 -4.37
CA CYS A 161 1.83 26.63 -3.55
C CYS A 161 2.28 28.06 -3.22
N ASN A 162 2.54 28.34 -1.94
CA ASN A 162 3.13 29.61 -1.49
C ASN A 162 4.42 29.35 -0.69
N PRO A 163 5.53 29.00 -1.34
CA PRO A 163 6.83 28.94 -0.68
C PRO A 163 7.26 30.35 -0.24
N LYS A 164 7.53 30.51 1.05
CA LYS A 164 8.05 31.75 1.65
C LYS A 164 9.58 31.78 1.64
#